data_AF-A0A0B8PGB5-F1
#
_entry.id   AF-A0A0B8PGB5-F1
#
_cell.length_a   1.000
_cell.length_b   1.000
_cell.length_c   1.000
_cell.angle_alpha   90.00
_cell.angle_beta   90.00
_cell.angle_gamma   90.00
#
_symmetry.space_group_name_H-M   'P 1'
#
loop_
_entity.id
_entity.type
_entity.pdbx_description
1 polymer ?
#
loop_
_entity_poly.entity_id
_entity_poly.type
_entity_poly.pdbx_seq_one_letter_code
_entity_poly.pdbx_strand_id
1 'polypeptide(L)'
;MRRYSREYLIRHPEKRGKDLETTRRSCEKFRHMPTTVVNYVEGTRYRANKSRSGTYKHLLQPKSGGIAYTLAAMGEQFSNIIDVTLAYPDNVENPFKDMLMGRMKRIVVQIKVLPVDEQVRGDYFNDKRYKRQFQLWLGDLWSDKDKELDKIY
;
A
#
# COMPACT_ATOMS: atom_id res chain seq x y z
N MET A 1 7.79 13.38 -6.82
CA MET A 1 7.31 12.24 -7.63
C MET A 1 6.34 12.80 -8.68
N ARG A 2 6.62 12.68 -9.97
CA ARG A 2 5.70 13.12 -11.04
C ARG A 2 5.01 11.88 -11.61
N ARG A 3 3.70 11.73 -11.39
CA ARG A 3 2.94 10.60 -11.96
C ARG A 3 2.77 10.80 -13.46
N TYR A 4 3.62 10.15 -14.26
CA TYR A 4 3.45 10.10 -15.70
C TYR A 4 2.41 9.04 -16.08
N SER A 5 1.52 9.36 -17.03
CA SER A 5 0.55 8.40 -17.54
C SER A 5 1.24 7.29 -18.37
N ARG A 6 0.59 6.13 -18.49
CA ARG A 6 1.12 5.00 -19.28
C ARG A 6 1.41 5.40 -20.73
N GLU A 7 0.51 6.18 -21.34
CA GLU A 7 0.64 6.69 -22.70
C GLU A 7 1.84 7.64 -22.84
N TYR A 8 2.05 8.51 -21.84
CA TYR A 8 3.20 9.41 -21.81
C TYR A 8 4.53 8.66 -21.71
N LEU A 9 4.59 7.61 -20.89
CA LEU A 9 5.78 6.76 -20.73
C LEU A 9 6.05 5.83 -21.93
N ILE A 10 5.07 5.62 -22.81
CA ILE A 10 5.29 4.93 -24.09
C ILE A 10 5.94 5.88 -25.09
N ARG A 11 5.52 7.15 -25.10
CA ARG A 11 6.08 8.19 -25.97
C ARG A 11 7.45 8.71 -25.50
N HIS A 12 7.72 8.62 -24.20
CA HIS A 12 8.96 9.05 -23.57
C HIS A 12 9.61 7.91 -22.78
N PRO A 13 10.17 6.89 -23.45
CA PRO A 13 10.82 5.76 -22.79
C PRO A 13 12.00 6.20 -21.91
N GLU A 14 12.67 7.31 -22.23
CA GLU A 14 13.76 7.92 -21.44
C GLU A 14 13.31 8.47 -20.07
N LYS A 15 12.00 8.60 -19.85
CA LYS A 15 11.42 9.01 -18.57
C LYS A 15 11.00 7.81 -17.72
N ARG A 16 11.00 6.59 -18.27
CA ARG A 16 10.86 5.36 -17.47
C ARG A 16 12.12 5.20 -16.63
N GLY A 17 11.95 4.93 -15.33
CA GLY A 17 13.08 4.74 -14.40
C GLY A 17 13.57 6.02 -13.70
N LYS A 18 13.31 7.23 -14.22
CA LYS A 18 13.65 8.49 -13.50
C LYS A 18 12.95 8.61 -12.15
N ASP A 19 11.74 8.07 -12.03
CA ASP A 19 11.03 8.01 -10.74
C ASP A 19 11.73 7.06 -9.75
N LEU A 20 12.31 5.96 -10.23
CA LEU A 20 13.07 5.01 -9.40
C LEU A 20 14.34 5.68 -8.86
N GLU A 21 15.12 6.35 -9.73
CA GLU A 21 16.34 7.06 -9.31
C GLU A 21 16.04 8.21 -8.34
N THR A 22 14.97 8.97 -8.60
CA THR A 22 14.56 10.09 -7.72
C THR A 22 14.11 9.57 -6.36
N THR A 23 13.37 8.45 -6.35
CA THR A 23 12.97 7.77 -5.11
C THR A 23 14.19 7.23 -4.39
N ARG A 24 15.12 6.58 -5.09
CA ARG A 24 16.38 6.05 -4.53
C ARG A 24 17.22 7.14 -3.89
N ARG A 25 17.43 8.30 -4.55
CA ARG A 25 18.15 9.45 -3.95
C ARG A 25 17.46 10.01 -2.71
N SER A 26 16.13 10.00 -2.69
CA SER A 26 15.38 10.45 -1.51
C SER A 26 15.55 9.43 -0.36
N CYS A 27 15.51 8.14 -0.69
CA CYS A 27 15.72 7.01 0.22
C CYS A 27 17.16 6.89 0.74
N GLU A 28 18.17 7.28 -0.03
CA GLU A 28 19.57 7.29 0.42
C GLU A 28 19.78 8.20 1.63
N LYS A 29 19.04 9.31 1.73
CA LYS A 29 19.08 10.17 2.92
C LYS A 29 18.49 9.48 4.15
N PHE A 30 17.54 8.57 3.95
CA PHE A 30 16.86 7.84 5.02
C PHE A 30 17.75 6.75 5.64
N ARG A 31 18.83 6.31 4.97
CA ARG A 31 19.81 5.36 5.57
C ARG A 31 20.40 5.84 6.88
N HIS A 32 20.55 7.16 7.02
CA HIS A 32 21.31 7.77 8.10
C HIS A 32 20.41 8.47 9.12
N MET A 33 19.09 8.40 8.96
CA MET A 33 18.12 9.10 9.82
C MET A 33 16.95 8.18 10.15
N PRO A 34 16.51 8.08 11.42
CA PRO A 34 15.30 7.36 11.78
C PRO A 34 14.11 7.89 10.98
N THR A 35 13.64 7.11 10.01
CA THR A 35 12.62 7.54 9.05
C THR A 35 11.48 6.52 9.05
N THR A 36 10.25 7.01 9.23
CA THR A 36 9.05 6.19 9.04
C THR A 36 8.52 6.40 7.63
N VAL A 37 8.34 5.32 6.88
CA VAL A 37 7.71 5.38 5.56
C VAL A 37 6.32 4.77 5.62
N VAL A 38 5.32 5.58 5.29
CA VAL A 38 3.91 5.20 5.32
C VAL A 38 3.41 5.02 3.90
N ASN A 39 2.86 3.85 3.60
CA ASN A 39 2.27 3.53 2.30
C ASN A 39 0.76 3.33 2.43
N TYR A 40 -0.01 4.16 1.73
CA TYR A 40 -1.46 3.99 1.58
C TYR A 40 -1.76 3.17 0.32
N VAL A 41 -1.75 1.84 0.45
CA VAL A 41 -1.76 0.92 -0.71
C VAL A 41 -3.05 1.00 -1.53
N GLU A 42 -4.21 1.27 -0.94
CA GLU A 42 -5.47 1.52 -1.69
C GLU A 42 -5.46 2.90 -2.39
N GLY A 43 -4.63 3.81 -1.89
CA GLY A 43 -4.49 5.20 -2.33
C GLY A 43 -5.63 6.14 -1.91
N THR A 44 -6.84 5.62 -1.67
CA THR A 44 -7.94 6.37 -1.07
C THR A 44 -8.75 5.47 -0.16
N ARG A 45 -9.49 6.04 0.79
CA ARG A 45 -10.43 5.28 1.63
C ARG A 45 -11.53 4.64 0.78
N TYR A 46 -11.90 3.41 1.15
CA TYR A 46 -13.04 2.69 0.62
C TYR A 46 -14.33 3.50 0.73
N ARG A 47 -15.17 3.41 -0.31
CA ARG A 47 -16.54 3.92 -0.37
C ARG A 47 -17.33 2.99 -1.29
N ALA A 48 -18.59 2.73 -1.00
CA ALA A 48 -19.42 1.81 -1.79
C ALA A 48 -19.42 2.15 -3.30
N ASN A 49 -19.45 3.44 -3.66
CA ASN A 49 -19.41 3.88 -5.05
C ASN A 49 -18.08 3.60 -5.78
N LYS A 50 -17.00 3.30 -5.05
CA LYS A 50 -15.69 2.92 -5.59
C LYS A 50 -15.50 1.40 -5.70
N SER A 51 -16.43 0.60 -5.20
CA SER A 51 -16.33 -0.87 -5.12
C SER A 51 -16.80 -1.62 -6.38
N ARG A 52 -17.02 -0.91 -7.50
CA ARG A 52 -17.82 -1.42 -8.64
C ARG A 52 -17.25 -2.64 -9.39
N SER A 53 -16.05 -3.13 -9.06
CA SER A 53 -15.46 -4.31 -9.72
C SER A 53 -14.42 -5.04 -8.85
N GLY A 54 -14.52 -4.93 -7.52
CA GLY A 54 -13.51 -5.45 -6.59
C GLY A 54 -13.64 -6.95 -6.31
N THR A 55 -12.51 -7.65 -6.23
CA THR A 55 -12.41 -9.03 -5.71
C THR A 55 -12.67 -9.08 -4.20
N TYR A 56 -12.55 -7.95 -3.51
CA TYR A 56 -12.68 -7.80 -2.06
C TYR A 56 -13.96 -7.05 -1.71
N LYS A 57 -14.62 -7.44 -0.61
CA LYS A 57 -15.93 -6.89 -0.18
C LYS A 57 -15.79 -5.56 0.56
N HIS A 58 -14.73 -5.40 1.34
CA HIS A 58 -14.51 -4.29 2.28
C HIS A 58 -13.31 -3.43 1.92
N LEU A 59 -12.53 -3.80 0.89
CA LEU A 59 -11.28 -3.15 0.49
C LEU A 59 -11.26 -2.78 -0.99
N LEU A 60 -10.53 -1.71 -1.34
CA LEU A 60 -10.18 -1.45 -2.74
C LEU A 60 -8.98 -2.31 -3.17
N GLN A 61 -8.86 -2.51 -4.48
CA GLN A 61 -7.72 -3.22 -5.07
C GLN A 61 -6.38 -2.56 -4.67
N PRO A 62 -5.39 -3.34 -4.20
CA PRO A 62 -4.12 -2.79 -3.77
C PRO A 62 -3.29 -2.27 -4.93
N LYS A 63 -2.66 -1.10 -4.75
CA LYS A 63 -1.70 -0.53 -5.71
C LYS A 63 -0.29 -0.90 -5.29
N SER A 64 0.18 -2.04 -5.80
CA SER A 64 1.50 -2.62 -5.50
C SER A 64 2.70 -1.70 -5.80
N GLY A 65 2.58 -0.77 -6.75
CA GLY A 65 3.70 0.05 -7.19
C GLY A 65 4.37 0.86 -6.05
N GLY A 66 3.61 1.53 -5.18
CA GLY A 66 4.18 2.41 -4.15
C GLY A 66 4.97 1.66 -3.08
N ILE A 67 4.39 0.58 -2.56
CA ILE A 67 5.05 -0.30 -1.60
C ILE A 67 6.26 -1.01 -2.23
N ALA A 68 6.14 -1.47 -3.49
CA ALA A 68 7.26 -2.08 -4.21
C ALA A 68 8.43 -1.12 -4.42
N TYR A 69 8.17 0.16 -4.75
CA TYR A 69 9.22 1.19 -4.83
C TYR A 69 9.93 1.37 -3.48
N THR A 70 9.16 1.43 -2.39
CA THR A 70 9.70 1.62 -1.04
C THR A 70 10.60 0.45 -0.63
N LEU A 71 10.13 -0.79 -0.87
CA LEU A 71 10.87 -2.01 -0.55
C LEU A 71 12.09 -2.21 -1.48
N ALA A 72 11.99 -1.88 -2.76
CA ALA A 72 13.14 -1.96 -3.66
C ALA A 72 14.24 -0.93 -3.31
N ALA A 73 13.86 0.25 -2.80
CA ALA A 73 14.82 1.30 -2.47
C ALA A 73 15.50 1.09 -1.10
N MET A 74 14.83 0.43 -0.14
CA MET A 74 15.29 0.36 1.26
C MET A 74 15.06 -1.01 1.93
N GLY A 75 14.70 -2.06 1.19
CA GLY A 75 14.27 -3.35 1.75
C GLY A 75 15.30 -4.02 2.67
N GLU A 76 16.60 -3.76 2.47
CA GLU A 76 17.66 -4.25 3.36
C GLU A 76 17.71 -3.54 4.71
N GLN A 77 17.17 -2.31 4.81
CA GLN A 77 17.13 -1.53 6.06
C GLN A 77 15.87 -1.82 6.88
N PHE A 78 14.84 -2.42 6.27
CA PHE A 78 13.64 -2.78 6.99
C PHE A 78 13.74 -4.19 7.53
N SER A 79 13.55 -4.33 8.83
CA SER A 79 13.38 -5.63 9.47
C SER A 79 11.94 -6.11 9.35
N ASN A 80 10.96 -5.19 9.46
CA ASN A 80 9.54 -5.52 9.51
C ASN A 80 8.68 -4.47 8.80
N ILE A 81 7.52 -4.89 8.31
CA ILE A 81 6.42 -4.05 7.83
C ILE A 81 5.35 -4.04 8.92
N ILE A 82 4.94 -2.84 9.33
CA ILE A 82 3.78 -2.67 10.21
C ILE A 82 2.56 -2.53 9.32
N ASP A 83 1.79 -3.60 9.24
CA ASP A 83 0.55 -3.65 8.51
C ASP A 83 -0.60 -3.17 9.41
N VAL A 84 -1.24 -2.06 9.02
CA VAL A 84 -2.30 -1.42 9.81
C VAL A 84 -3.59 -1.40 9.00
N THR A 85 -4.67 -1.88 9.61
CA THR A 85 -6.03 -1.84 9.05
C THR A 85 -6.94 -1.10 10.04
N LEU A 86 -7.66 -0.10 9.53
CA LEU A 86 -8.60 0.72 10.30
C LEU A 86 -10.03 0.46 9.80
N ALA A 87 -10.93 0.13 10.71
CA ALA A 87 -12.34 -0.05 10.43
C ALA A 87 -13.21 0.85 11.31
N TYR A 88 -14.33 1.31 10.73
CA TYR A 88 -15.30 2.22 11.36
C TYR A 88 -16.70 1.60 11.27
N PRO A 89 -16.96 0.45 11.93
CA PRO A 89 -18.16 -0.35 11.73
C PRO A 89 -19.47 0.43 11.95
N ASP A 90 -19.47 1.37 12.89
CA ASP A 90 -20.66 2.13 13.28
C ASP A 90 -20.78 3.50 12.54
N ASN A 91 -19.79 3.86 11.73
CA ASN A 91 -19.68 5.18 11.07
C ASN A 91 -19.12 5.03 9.64
N VAL A 92 -19.69 4.12 8.84
CA VAL A 92 -19.17 3.73 7.51
C VAL A 92 -19.21 4.88 6.49
N GLU A 93 -20.28 5.69 6.51
CA GLU A 93 -20.50 6.70 5.46
C GLU A 93 -19.52 7.87 5.54
N ASN A 94 -19.38 8.46 6.74
CA ASN A 94 -18.63 9.70 6.95
C ASN A 94 -17.76 9.67 8.22
N PRO A 95 -16.86 8.69 8.37
CA PRO A 95 -16.10 8.48 9.61
C PRO A 95 -15.27 9.70 10.04
N PHE A 96 -14.69 10.45 9.10
CA PHE A 96 -13.92 11.66 9.44
C PHE A 96 -14.81 12.79 9.97
N LYS A 97 -15.98 12.99 9.37
CA LYS A 97 -16.94 14.02 9.81
C LYS A 97 -17.51 13.66 11.17
N ASP A 98 -17.88 12.40 11.37
CA ASP A 98 -18.45 11.92 12.63
C ASP A 98 -17.42 12.01 13.77
N MET A 99 -16.14 11.76 13.49
CA MET A 99 -15.06 12.00 14.45
C MET A 99 -14.97 13.48 14.88
N LEU A 100 -14.97 14.41 13.93
CA LEU A 100 -14.91 15.84 14.23
C LEU A 100 -16.14 16.36 14.98
N MET A 101 -17.30 15.72 14.78
CA MET A 101 -18.56 16.09 15.43
C MET A 101 -18.79 15.38 16.78
N GLY A 102 -17.84 14.56 17.26
CA GLY A 102 -18.01 13.78 18.48
C GLY A 102 -19.04 12.64 18.37
N ARG A 103 -19.37 12.21 17.15
CA ARG A 103 -20.35 11.15 16.84
C ARG A 103 -19.70 9.79 16.52
N MET A 104 -18.37 9.72 16.57
CA MET A 104 -17.63 8.47 16.37
C MET A 104 -17.92 7.52 17.52
N LYS A 105 -18.47 6.35 17.23
CA LYS A 105 -18.82 5.36 18.25
C LYS A 105 -17.68 4.38 18.54
N ARG A 106 -17.06 3.86 17.47
CA ARG A 106 -16.04 2.81 17.57
C ARG A 106 -15.06 2.88 16.42
N ILE A 107 -13.77 2.79 16.75
CA ILE A 107 -12.68 2.61 15.80
C ILE A 107 -12.02 1.28 16.13
N VAL A 108 -11.97 0.37 15.15
CA VAL A 108 -11.24 -0.89 15.28
C VAL A 108 -9.91 -0.75 14.56
N VAL A 109 -8.82 -1.02 15.29
CA VAL A 109 -7.46 -0.96 14.77
C VAL A 109 -6.88 -2.37 14.83
N GLN A 110 -6.59 -2.94 13.66
CA GLN A 110 -5.86 -4.19 13.56
C GLN A 110 -4.43 -3.90 13.11
N ILE A 111 -3.46 -4.44 13.84
CA ILE A 111 -2.04 -4.27 13.56
C ILE A 111 -1.43 -5.66 13.44
N LYS A 112 -0.70 -5.89 12.35
CA LYS A 112 0.13 -7.08 12.14
C LYS A 112 1.56 -6.63 11.87
N VAL A 113 2.52 -7.36 12.42
CA VAL A 113 3.93 -7.18 12.09
C VAL A 113 4.31 -8.27 11.12
N LEU A 114 4.72 -7.89 9.91
CA LEU A 114 5.14 -8.82 8.87
C LEU A 114 6.67 -8.75 8.74
N PRO A 115 7.38 -9.88 8.72
CA PRO A 115 8.82 -9.86 8.49
C PRO A 115 9.11 -9.38 7.06
N VAL A 116 10.23 -8.67 6.88
CA VAL A 116 10.76 -8.39 5.53
C VAL A 116 11.66 -9.55 5.12
N ASP A 117 11.05 -10.61 4.59
CA ASP A 117 11.71 -11.82 4.13
C ASP A 117 11.94 -11.83 2.61
N GLU A 118 12.41 -12.96 2.07
CA GLU A 118 12.69 -13.14 0.64
C GLU A 118 11.44 -13.00 -0.26
N GLN A 119 10.23 -13.12 0.28
CA GLN A 119 9.00 -12.94 -0.50
C GLN A 119 8.74 -11.48 -0.86
N VAL A 120 9.30 -10.57 -0.05
CA VAL A 120 9.14 -9.11 -0.18
C VAL A 120 10.45 -8.38 -0.44
N ARG A 121 11.56 -9.12 -0.54
CA ARG A 121 12.88 -8.63 -0.96
C ARG A 121 13.17 -9.07 -2.39
N GLY A 122 13.25 -8.12 -3.31
CA GLY A 122 13.61 -8.39 -4.70
C GLY A 122 13.33 -7.21 -5.63
N ASP A 123 13.66 -7.40 -6.91
CA ASP A 123 13.52 -6.36 -7.94
C ASP A 123 12.15 -6.43 -8.64
N TYR A 124 11.19 -5.67 -8.11
CA TYR A 124 9.82 -5.61 -8.67
C TYR A 124 9.76 -5.06 -10.11
N PHE A 125 10.76 -4.28 -10.54
CA PHE A 125 10.71 -3.55 -11.80
C PHE A 125 11.37 -4.32 -12.94
N ASN A 126 12.47 -5.02 -12.65
CA ASN A 126 13.23 -5.73 -13.67
C ASN A 126 13.02 -7.26 -13.63
N ASP A 127 12.59 -7.84 -12.50
CA ASP A 127 12.30 -9.27 -12.41
C ASP A 127 10.80 -9.56 -12.49
N LYS A 128 10.38 -10.15 -13.61
CA LYS A 128 8.98 -10.54 -13.86
C LYS A 128 8.50 -11.65 -12.91
N ARG A 129 9.37 -12.57 -12.50
CA ARG A 129 9.01 -13.68 -11.59
C ARG A 129 8.74 -13.11 -10.21
N TYR A 130 9.68 -12.33 -9.69
CA TYR A 130 9.52 -11.65 -8.41
C TYR A 130 8.29 -10.72 -8.40
N LYS A 131 8.08 -9.95 -9.48
CA LYS A 131 6.88 -9.12 -9.61
C LYS A 131 5.58 -9.90 -9.42
N ARG A 132 5.48 -11.09 -10.00
CA ARG A 132 4.29 -11.95 -9.86
C ARG A 132 4.17 -12.48 -8.44
N GLN A 133 5.26 -12.95 -7.83
CA GLN A 133 5.29 -13.40 -6.44
C GLN A 133 4.84 -12.30 -5.48
N PHE A 134 5.37 -11.08 -5.63
CA PHE A 134 5.00 -9.93 -4.82
C PHE A 134 3.52 -9.56 -4.94
N GLN A 135 2.97 -9.63 -6.16
CA GLN A 135 1.54 -9.40 -6.39
C GLN A 135 0.66 -10.46 -5.75
N LEU A 136 1.08 -11.73 -5.76
CA LEU A 136 0.39 -12.81 -5.08
C LEU A 136 0.42 -12.61 -3.57
N TRP A 137 1.61 -12.39 -2.99
CA TRP A 137 1.77 -12.09 -1.56
C TRP A 137 0.88 -10.92 -1.11
N LEU A 138 0.87 -9.82 -1.87
CA LEU A 138 0.03 -8.66 -1.55
C LEU A 138 -1.47 -8.98 -1.69
N GLY A 139 -1.83 -9.83 -2.64
CA GLY A 139 -3.21 -10.30 -2.85
C GLY A 139 -3.68 -11.19 -1.69
N ASP A 140 -2.84 -12.11 -1.23
CA ASP A 140 -3.14 -12.98 -0.08
C ASP A 140 -3.31 -12.16 1.20
N LEU A 141 -2.41 -11.19 1.43
CA LEU A 141 -2.53 -10.23 2.53
C LEU A 141 -3.86 -9.46 2.46
N TRP A 142 -4.28 -9.04 1.26
CA TRP A 142 -5.55 -8.36 1.05
C TRP A 142 -6.75 -9.26 1.32
N SER A 143 -6.72 -10.52 0.85
CA SER A 143 -7.78 -11.49 1.10
C SER A 143 -7.97 -11.74 2.58
N ASP A 144 -6.88 -11.90 3.32
CA ASP A 144 -6.93 -12.11 4.75
C ASP A 144 -7.45 -10.89 5.50
N LYS A 145 -7.07 -9.68 5.09
CA LYS A 145 -7.65 -8.44 5.65
C LYS A 145 -9.15 -8.35 5.38
N ASP A 146 -9.60 -8.71 4.19
CA ASP A 146 -11.01 -8.66 3.82
C ASP A 146 -11.84 -9.60 4.70
N LYS A 147 -11.33 -10.82 4.95
CA LYS A 147 -11.95 -11.78 5.88
C LYS A 147 -11.97 -11.29 7.33
N GLU A 148 -10.91 -10.63 7.80
CA GLU A 148 -10.88 -10.06 9.14
C GLU A 148 -11.86 -8.89 9.28
N LEU A 149 -12.00 -8.06 8.24
CA LEU A 149 -12.99 -6.99 8.19
C LEU A 149 -14.43 -7.52 8.16
N ASP A 150 -14.67 -8.67 7.54
CA ASP A 150 -16.00 -9.32 7.51
C ASP A 150 -16.47 -9.78 8.90
N LYS A 151 -15.55 -9.96 9.86
CA LYS A 151 -15.88 -10.25 11.27
C LYS A 151 -16.21 -8.99 12.07
N ILE A 152 -15.89 -7.81 11.53
CA ILE A 152 -16.02 -6.51 12.21
C ILE A 152 -17.28 -5.76 11.75
N TYR A 153 -17.60 -5.84 10.46
CA TYR A 153 -18.77 -5.22 9.83
C TYR A 153 -19.98 -6.15 9.82
#